data_AF-A0A6B3EFG5-F1
#
_entry.id   AF-A0A6B3EFG5-F1
#
_cell.length_a   1.000
_cell.length_b   1.000
_cell.length_c   1.000
_cell.angle_alpha   90.00
_cell.angle_beta   90.00
_cell.angle_gamma   90.00
#
_symmetry.space_group_name_H-M   'P 1'
#
loop_
_entity.id
_entity.type
_entity.pdbx_description
1 polymer ?
#
loop_
_entity_poly.entity_id
_entity_poly.type
_entity_poly.pdbx_seq_one_letter_code
_entity_poly.pdbx_strand_id
1 'polypeptide(L)' 'MANYTAADVKKLRELTGAGMMDCKKALDEAEGDVDKAVELLRVKGQKGVAKREGR' A
#
# COMPACT_ATOMS: atom_id res chain seq x y z
N MET A 1 -16.25 8.81 6.69
CA MET A 1 -15.88 9.13 5.29
C MET A 1 -14.50 8.56 5.07
N ALA A 2 -14.26 7.81 4.00
CA ALA A 2 -12.90 7.41 3.67
C ALA A 2 -12.11 8.68 3.38
N ASN A 3 -11.01 8.92 4.10
CA ASN A 3 -10.15 10.09 3.91
C ASN A 3 -9.32 10.01 2.61
N TYR A 4 -9.61 9.04 1.75
CA TYR A 4 -8.96 8.81 0.46
C TYR A 4 -10.00 8.55 -0.63
N THR A 5 -9.64 8.92 -1.85
CA THR A 5 -10.46 8.71 -3.04
C THR A 5 -10.00 7.49 -3.82
N ALA A 6 -10.84 7.03 -4.77
CA ALA A 6 -10.43 5.98 -5.70
C ALA A 6 -9.24 6.38 -6.58
N ALA A 7 -9.02 7.70 -6.79
CA ALA A 7 -7.85 8.21 -7.48
C ALA A 7 -6.58 8.04 -6.64
N ASP A 8 -6.66 8.27 -5.32
CA ASP A 8 -5.52 8.06 -4.41
C ASP A 8 -5.11 6.59 -4.34
N VAL A 9 -6.09 5.68 -4.33
CA VAL A 9 -5.82 4.23 -4.41
C VAL A 9 -5.11 3.87 -5.71
N LYS A 10 -5.52 4.45 -6.85
CA LYS A 10 -4.86 4.24 -8.14
C LYS A 10 -3.44 4.80 -8.14
N LYS A 11 -3.27 6.03 -7.67
CA LYS A 11 -1.96 6.71 -7.59
C LYS A 11 -0.99 5.92 -6.71
N LEU A 12 -1.44 5.45 -5.56
CA LEU A 12 -0.65 4.61 -4.66
C LEU A 12 -0.26 3.28 -5.30
N ARG A 13 -1.17 2.65 -6.05
CA ARG A 13 -0.89 1.44 -6.82
C ARG A 13 0.15 1.67 -7.92
N GLU A 14 0.08 2.80 -8.62
CA GLU A 14 1.06 3.15 -9.66
C GLU A 14 2.45 3.45 -9.06
N LEU A 15 2.50 4.09 -7.90
CA LEU A 15 3.76 4.40 -7.20
C LEU A 15 4.43 3.17 -6.58
N THR A 16 3.65 2.27 -5.98
CA THR A 16 4.19 1.13 -5.22
C THR A 16 4.16 -0.18 -5.97
N GLY A 17 3.35 -0.30 -7.02
CA GLY A 17 3.06 -1.56 -7.71
C GLY A 17 2.27 -2.57 -6.87
N ALA A 18 1.76 -2.19 -5.69
CA ALA A 18 1.06 -3.09 -4.80
C ALA A 18 -0.37 -3.44 -5.29
N GLY A 19 -0.95 -4.52 -4.76
CA GLY A 19 -2.31 -4.92 -5.07
C GLY A 19 -3.34 -3.85 -4.68
N MET A 20 -4.47 -3.79 -5.39
CA MET A 20 -5.54 -2.81 -5.12
C MET A 20 -6.08 -2.89 -3.69
N MET A 21 -6.11 -4.10 -3.12
CA MET A 21 -6.52 -4.31 -1.72
C MET A 21 -5.48 -3.81 -0.72
N ASP A 22 -4.19 -4.02 -1.01
CA ASP A 22 -3.11 -3.54 -0.16
C ASP A 22 -3.08 -2.01 -0.17
N CYS A 23 -3.26 -1.39 -1.34
CA CYS A 23 -3.36 0.07 -1.48
C CYS A 23 -4.52 0.64 -0.68
N LYS A 24 -5.70 0.01 -0.74
CA LYS A 24 -6.85 0.42 0.08
C LYS A 24 -6.55 0.30 1.57
N LYS A 25 -6.03 -0.85 2.03
CA LYS A 25 -5.68 -1.05 3.44
C LYS A 25 -4.62 -0.07 3.94
N ALA A 26 -3.62 0.21 3.11
CA ALA A 26 -2.56 1.14 3.45
C ALA A 26 -3.09 2.58 3.54
N LEU A 27 -3.98 3.01 2.64
CA LEU A 27 -4.63 4.32 2.74
C LEU A 27 -5.60 4.39 3.92
N ASP A 28 -6.23 3.28 4.28
CA ASP A 28 -7.11 3.20 5.46
C ASP A 28 -6.30 3.35 6.76
N GLU A 29 -5.19 2.60 6.89
CA GLU A 29 -4.25 2.70 8.02
C GLU A 29 -3.51 4.05 8.06
N ALA A 30 -3.28 4.66 6.91
CA ALA A 30 -2.65 5.97 6.78
C ALA A 30 -3.65 7.14 6.86
N GLU A 31 -4.94 6.87 7.08
CA GLU A 31 -6.00 7.89 7.11
C GLU A 31 -6.03 8.79 5.86
N GLY A 32 -5.68 8.23 4.70
CA GLY A 32 -5.62 8.91 3.41
C GLY A 32 -4.29 9.57 3.07
N ASP A 33 -3.29 9.46 3.93
CA ASP A 33 -1.93 9.93 3.66
C ASP A 33 -1.20 8.97 2.69
N VAL A 34 -0.96 9.44 1.47
CA VAL A 34 -0.33 8.66 0.41
C VAL A 34 1.12 8.32 0.75
N ASP A 35 1.89 9.24 1.35
CA ASP A 35 3.30 9.00 1.72
C ASP A 35 3.40 7.93 2.82
N LYS A 36 2.55 8.03 3.86
CA LYS A 36 2.46 6.97 4.87
C LYS A 36 2.01 5.64 4.26
N ALA A 37 1.05 5.66 3.35
CA ALA A 37 0.57 4.45 2.70
C ALA A 37 1.64 3.79 1.82
N VAL A 38 2.48 4.58 1.14
CA VAL A 38 3.65 4.08 0.38
C VAL A 38 4.61 3.35 1.31
N GLU A 39 4.97 3.95 2.44
CA GLU A 39 5.88 3.34 3.41
C GLU A 39 5.28 2.08 4.06
N LEU A 40 3.98 2.10 4.39
CA LEU A 40 3.26 0.90 4.88
C LEU A 40 3.33 -0.24 3.87
N LEU A 41 3.12 0.04 2.59
CA LEU A 41 3.20 -0.94 1.51
C LEU A 41 4.63 -1.43 1.29
N ARG A 42 5.62 -0.54 1.40
CA ARG A 42 7.04 -0.88 1.27
C ARG A 42 7.50 -1.82 2.38
N VAL A 43 7.09 -1.55 3.63
CA VAL A 43 7.38 -2.40 4.79
C VAL A 43 6.63 -3.73 4.70
N LYS A 44 5.36 -3.74 4.31
CA LYS A 44 4.57 -4.97 4.09
C LYS A 44 5.13 -5.80 2.93
N GLY A 45 5.59 -5.16 1.86
CA GLY A 45 6.21 -5.80 0.69
C GLY A 45 7.52 -6.52 1.02
N GLN A 46 8.37 -5.90 1.84
CA GLN A 46 9.63 -6.52 2.31
C GLN A 46 9.39 -7.82 3.10
N LYS A 47 8.35 -7.85 3.95
CA LYS A 47 7.97 -9.08 4.68
C LYS A 47 7.48 -10.20 3.75
N GLY A 48 6.92 -9.85 2.58
CA GLY A 48 6.52 -10.81 1.55
C GLY A 48 7.69 -11.38 0.74
N VAL A 49 8.77 -10.60 0.57
CA VAL A 49 9.99 -11.04 -0.13
C VAL A 49 10.84 -11.96 0.75
N ALA A 50 10.94 -11.68 2.05
CA ALA A 50 11.65 -12.53 3.01
C ALA A 50 11.10 -13.97 3.09
N LYS A 51 9.85 -14.20 2.67
CA LYS A 51 9.24 -15.54 2.65
C LYS A 51 9.43 -16.29 1.32
N ARG A 52 10.07 -15.67 0.32
CA ARG A 52 10.35 -16.27 -0.99
C ARG A 52 11.78 -16.79 -1.17
N GLU A 53 12.72 -16.47 -0.28
CA GLU A 53 14.07 -17.08 -0.25
C GLU A 53 14.12 -18.45 0.48
N GLY A 54 13.00 -19.19 0.48
CA GLY A 54 12.88 -20.47 1.19
C GLY A 54 12.20 -21.58 0.39
N ARG A 55 12.22 -21.52 -0.95
CA ARG A 55 11.84 -22.64 -1.82
C ARG A 55 12.88 -22.83 -2.91
#